data_AF-A0A850MCI3-F1
#
_entry.id   AF-A0A850MCI3-F1
#
_cell.length_a   1.000
_cell.length_b   1.000
_cell.length_c   1.000
_cell.angle_alpha   90.00
_cell.angle_beta   90.00
_cell.angle_gamma   90.00
#
_symmetry.space_group_name_H-M   'P 1'
#
loop_
_entity.id
_entity.type
_entity.pdbx_description
1 polymer ?
#
loop_
_entity_poly.entity_id
_entity_poly.type
_entity_poly.pdbx_seq_one_letter_code
_entity_poly.pdbx_strand_id
1 'polypeptide(L)'
;MRISQKIDVKLLRNRVNVLRSTSKTLRELSKAPAPRGLNSTQQKELVKYNKWLEASSVALNELAKLGDGLLIRETELIQATQEMQEMNQSFNLQYLGLQRKMQQENRQFTMLSNIMKVRHDSVTSAINNVR
;
A
#
# COMPACT_ATOMS: atom_id res chain seq x y z
N MET A 1 -22.65 -8.35 -1.83
CA MET A 1 -21.21 -8.65 -1.77
C MET A 1 -20.60 -8.23 -3.11
N ARG A 2 -20.06 -7.01 -3.21
CA ARG A 2 -19.45 -6.52 -4.47
C ARG A 2 -18.11 -7.21 -4.63
N ILE A 3 -17.97 -8.02 -5.68
CA ILE A 3 -16.71 -8.64 -6.07
C ILE A 3 -15.76 -7.48 -6.39
N SER A 4 -14.77 -7.26 -5.53
CA SER A 4 -13.73 -6.26 -5.75
C SER A 4 -12.91 -6.74 -6.95
N GLN A 5 -13.16 -6.16 -8.13
CA GLN A 5 -12.35 -6.42 -9.32
C GLN A 5 -10.95 -5.88 -9.04
N LYS A 6 -10.04 -6.78 -8.62
CA LYS A 6 -8.62 -6.45 -8.48
C LYS A 6 -8.11 -5.96 -9.83
N ILE A 7 -7.51 -4.77 -9.84
CA ILE A 7 -6.88 -4.23 -11.04
C ILE A 7 -5.72 -5.15 -11.42
N ASP A 8 -5.69 -5.62 -12.66
CA ASP A 8 -4.51 -6.32 -13.18
C ASP A 8 -3.38 -5.31 -13.41
N VAL A 9 -2.60 -5.08 -12.36
CA VAL A 9 -1.46 -4.16 -12.32
C VAL A 9 -0.43 -4.49 -13.40
N LYS A 10 -0.23 -5.77 -13.73
CA LYS A 10 0.75 -6.20 -14.73
C LYS A 10 0.29 -5.81 -16.13
N LEU A 11 -0.98 -6.05 -16.46
CA LEU A 11 -1.57 -5.63 -17.72
C LEU A 11 -1.57 -4.10 -17.85
N LEU A 12 -1.96 -3.38 -16.81
CA LEU A 12 -1.99 -1.91 -16.80
C LEU A 12 -0.59 -1.32 -17.00
N ARG A 13 0.43 -1.85 -16.31
CA ARG A 13 1.82 -1.44 -16.50
C ARG A 13 2.31 -1.70 -17.93
N ASN A 14 1.96 -2.84 -18.51
CA ASN A 14 2.29 -3.11 -19.91
C ASN A 14 1.66 -2.08 -20.86
N ARG A 15 0.38 -1.75 -20.65
CA ARG A 15 -0.33 -0.73 -21.45
C ARG A 15 0.35 0.64 -21.34
N VAL A 16 0.70 1.08 -20.14
CA VAL A 16 1.41 2.35 -19.93
C VAL A 16 2.75 2.35 -20.66
N ASN A 17 3.51 1.27 -20.58
CA ASN A 17 4.80 1.14 -21.27
C ASN A 17 4.64 1.25 -22.79
N VAL A 18 3.66 0.55 -23.36
CA VAL A 18 3.35 0.64 -24.79
C VAL A 18 3.00 2.07 -25.17
N LEU A 19 2.08 2.72 -24.44
CA LEU A 19 1.69 4.11 -24.70
C LEU A 19 2.88 5.08 -24.69
N ARG A 20 3.79 4.93 -23.72
CA ARG A 20 5.00 5.76 -23.63
C ARG A 20 5.95 5.51 -24.80
N SER A 21 6.17 4.24 -25.14
CA SER A 21 7.05 3.88 -26.27
C SER A 21 6.51 4.44 -27.59
N THR A 22 5.20 4.31 -27.83
CA THR A 22 4.54 4.84 -29.03
C THR A 22 4.53 6.38 -29.04
N SER A 23 4.26 7.03 -27.90
CA SER A 23 4.36 8.48 -27.80
C SER A 23 5.76 8.98 -28.18
N LYS A 24 6.80 8.30 -27.69
CA LYS A 24 8.19 8.63 -28.00
C LYS A 24 8.48 8.48 -29.49
N THR A 25 8.09 7.36 -30.12
CA THR A 25 8.33 7.14 -31.55
C THR A 25 7.59 8.17 -32.41
N LEU A 26 6.33 8.50 -32.10
CA LEU A 26 5.59 9.54 -32.83
C LEU A 26 6.27 10.91 -32.73
N ARG A 27 6.82 11.25 -31.55
CA ARG A 27 7.55 12.50 -31.34
C ARG A 27 8.91 12.54 -32.04
N GLU A 28 9.58 11.40 -32.17
CA GLU A 28 10.81 11.29 -32.96
C GLU A 28 10.52 11.44 -34.46
N LEU A 29 9.44 10.80 -34.93
CA LEU A 29 8.99 10.92 -36.33
C LEU A 29 8.58 12.34 -36.68
N SER A 30 7.91 13.07 -35.78
CA SER A 30 7.52 14.46 -36.06
C SER A 30 8.70 15.42 -36.18
N LYS A 31 9.85 15.07 -35.59
CA LYS A 31 11.10 15.85 -35.63
C LYS A 31 12.05 15.40 -36.74
N ALA A 32 11.70 14.37 -37.50
CA ALA A 32 12.54 13.87 -38.58
C ALA A 32 12.74 14.95 -39.66
N PRO A 33 13.94 15.03 -40.27
CA PRO A 33 14.21 16.00 -41.32
C PRO A 33 13.30 15.76 -42.53
N ALA A 34 12.88 16.85 -43.18
CA ALA A 34 12.03 16.77 -44.36
C ALA A 34 12.74 16.01 -45.51
N PRO A 35 12.05 15.09 -46.20
CA PRO A 35 12.56 14.46 -47.40
C PRO A 35 13.00 15.48 -48.46
N ARG A 36 14.06 15.17 -49.21
CA ARG A 36 14.52 16.03 -50.31
C ARG A 36 13.54 15.95 -51.49
N GLY A 37 13.40 17.05 -52.24
CA GLY A 37 12.62 17.09 -53.48
C GLY A 37 11.11 17.35 -53.33
N LEU A 38 10.67 17.81 -52.15
CA LEU A 38 9.26 18.16 -51.91
C LEU A 38 8.87 19.45 -52.66
N ASN A 39 7.70 19.44 -53.29
CA ASN A 39 7.08 20.66 -53.83
C ASN A 39 6.40 21.46 -52.69
N SER A 40 6.02 22.72 -52.97
CA SER A 40 5.43 23.62 -51.96
C SER A 40 4.12 23.10 -51.34
N THR A 41 3.35 22.29 -52.07
CA THR A 41 2.11 21.68 -51.57
C THR A 41 2.43 20.52 -50.62
N GLN A 42 3.32 19.62 -51.02
CA GLN A 42 3.79 18.49 -50.22
C GLN A 42 4.49 18.97 -48.94
N GLN A 43 5.19 20.10 -48.99
CA GLN A 43 5.82 20.68 -47.80
C GLN A 43 4.78 21.19 -46.79
N LYS A 44 3.67 21.78 -47.26
CA LYS A 44 2.54 22.15 -46.40
C LYS A 44 1.84 20.93 -45.80
N GLU A 45 1.70 19.85 -46.57
CA GLU A 45 1.13 18.58 -46.09
C GLU A 45 2.02 17.92 -45.04
N LEU A 46 3.35 17.93 -45.24
CA LEU A 46 4.31 17.42 -44.27
C LEU A 46 4.23 18.17 -42.94
N VAL A 47 4.06 19.50 -42.97
CA VAL A 47 3.86 20.29 -41.75
C VAL A 47 2.57 19.88 -41.02
N LYS A 48 1.46 19.66 -41.75
CA LYS A 48 0.22 19.15 -41.14
C LYS A 48 0.40 17.76 -40.54
N TYR A 49 1.11 16.88 -41.25
CA TYR A 49 1.43 15.53 -40.80
C TYR A 49 2.27 15.55 -39.51
N ASN A 50 3.36 16.32 -39.48
CA ASN A 50 4.21 16.45 -38.30
C ASN A 50 3.44 17.04 -37.11
N LYS A 51 2.56 18.01 -37.34
CA LYS A 51 1.70 18.58 -36.30
C LYS A 51 0.73 17.53 -35.73
N TRP A 52 0.17 16.66 -36.59
CA TRP A 52 -0.69 15.57 -36.13
C TRP A 52 0.08 14.54 -35.31
N LEU A 53 1.29 14.18 -35.72
CA LEU A 53 2.16 13.27 -34.97
C LEU A 53 2.50 13.85 -33.59
N GLU A 54 2.82 15.13 -33.52
CA GLU A 54 3.10 15.82 -32.26
C GLU A 54 1.88 15.82 -31.34
N ALA A 55 0.71 16.23 -31.83
CA ALA A 55 -0.54 16.23 -31.07
C ALA A 55 -0.90 14.81 -30.57
N SER A 56 -0.73 13.81 -31.43
CA SER A 56 -0.98 12.40 -31.09
C SER A 56 0.01 11.89 -30.03
N SER A 57 1.29 12.28 -30.12
CA SER A 57 2.29 11.94 -29.10
C SER A 57 1.92 12.49 -27.72
N VAL A 58 1.41 13.73 -27.66
CA VAL A 58 0.96 14.38 -26.43
C VAL A 58 -0.26 13.65 -25.87
N ALA A 59 -1.27 13.37 -26.71
CA ALA A 59 -2.47 12.66 -26.28
C ALA A 59 -2.14 11.27 -25.70
N LEU A 60 -1.24 10.51 -26.33
CA LEU A 60 -0.80 9.21 -25.81
C LEU A 60 -0.04 9.33 -24.48
N ASN A 61 0.74 10.40 -24.31
CA ASN A 61 1.45 10.64 -23.05
C ASN A 61 0.49 11.00 -21.91
N GLU A 62 -0.55 11.78 -22.17
CA GLU A 62 -1.60 12.08 -21.17
C GLU A 62 -2.35 10.80 -20.76
N LEU A 63 -2.68 9.92 -21.72
CA LEU A 63 -3.27 8.61 -21.41
C LEU A 63 -2.34 7.75 -20.54
N ALA A 64 -1.03 7.78 -20.81
CA ALA A 64 -0.05 7.07 -19.99
C ALA A 64 -0.01 7.59 -18.55
N LYS A 65 -0.06 8.92 -18.36
CA LYS A 65 -0.10 9.55 -17.02
C LYS A 65 -1.34 9.12 -16.22
N LEU A 66 -2.50 9.02 -16.86
CA LEU A 66 -3.71 8.51 -16.19
C LEU A 66 -3.51 7.06 -15.71
N GLY A 67 -2.87 6.23 -16.54
CA GLY A 67 -2.51 4.86 -16.15
C GLY A 67 -1.54 4.81 -14.98
N ASP A 68 -0.53 5.69 -14.96
CA ASP A 68 0.41 5.81 -13.83
C ASP A 68 -0.30 6.21 -12.54
N GLY A 69 -1.25 7.16 -12.60
CA GLY A 69 -2.05 7.56 -11.43
C GLY A 69 -2.85 6.40 -10.82
N LEU A 70 -3.39 5.52 -11.67
CA LEU A 70 -4.07 4.31 -11.21
C LEU A 70 -3.11 3.31 -10.55
N LEU A 71 -1.90 3.15 -11.10
CA LEU A 71 -0.87 2.27 -10.54
C LEU A 71 -0.38 2.77 -9.16
N ILE A 72 -0.18 4.08 -9.03
CA ILE A 72 0.24 4.70 -7.76
C ILE A 72 -0.84 4.47 -6.70
N ARG A 73 -2.09 4.77 -7.01
CA ARG A 73 -3.21 4.59 -6.07
C ARG A 73 -3.37 3.14 -5.60
N GLU A 74 -3.25 2.17 -6.51
CA GLU A 74 -3.30 0.76 -6.13
C GLU A 74 -2.13 0.38 -5.21
N THR A 75 -0.93 0.91 -5.48
CA THR A 75 0.26 0.66 -4.66
C THR A 75 0.10 1.24 -3.25
N GLU A 76 -0.40 2.47 -3.13
CA GLU A 76 -0.70 3.13 -1.86
C GLU A 76 -1.75 2.35 -1.05
N LEU A 77 -2.80 1.84 -1.70
CA LEU A 77 -3.82 1.00 -1.05
C LEU A 77 -3.24 -0.31 -0.52
N ILE A 78 -2.35 -0.95 -1.28
CA ILE A 78 -1.67 -2.18 -0.85
C ILE A 78 -0.79 -1.90 0.37
N GLN A 79 0.01 -0.82 0.34
CA GLN A 79 0.86 -0.41 1.45
C GLN A 79 0.05 -0.11 2.71
N ALA A 80 -0.99 0.71 2.60
CA ALA A 80 -1.88 1.02 3.74
C ALA A 80 -2.53 -0.24 4.32
N THR A 81 -2.89 -1.20 3.46
CA THR A 81 -3.46 -2.50 3.90
C THR A 81 -2.42 -3.34 4.64
N GLN A 82 -1.17 -3.37 4.16
CA GLN A 82 -0.06 -4.08 4.81
C GLN A 82 0.25 -3.48 6.18
N GLU A 83 0.39 -2.15 6.27
CA GLU A 83 0.60 -1.44 7.54
C GLU A 83 -0.52 -1.72 8.53
N MET A 84 -1.79 -1.71 8.07
CA MET A 84 -2.93 -2.04 8.91
C MET A 84 -2.88 -3.50 9.40
N GLN A 85 -2.43 -4.44 8.57
CA GLN A 85 -2.26 -5.85 8.98
C GLN A 85 -1.15 -6.01 10.01
N GLU A 86 0.00 -5.38 9.80
CA GLU A 86 1.13 -5.39 10.75
C GLU A 86 0.73 -4.78 12.09
N MET A 87 0.05 -3.64 12.06
CA MET A 87 -0.48 -2.98 13.25
C MET A 87 -1.44 -3.91 14.03
N ASN A 88 -2.39 -4.55 13.35
CA ASN A 88 -3.28 -5.53 13.98
C ASN A 88 -2.54 -6.71 14.61
N GLN A 89 -1.52 -7.25 13.93
CA GLN A 89 -0.69 -8.33 14.50
C GLN A 89 0.05 -7.87 15.76
N SER A 90 0.60 -6.65 15.74
CA SER A 90 1.27 -6.08 16.90
C SER A 90 0.32 -5.91 18.09
N PHE A 91 -0.90 -5.43 17.86
CA PHE A 91 -1.92 -5.29 18.90
C PHE A 91 -2.34 -6.65 19.49
N ASN A 92 -2.49 -7.67 18.66
CA ASN A 92 -2.78 -9.02 19.12
C ASN A 92 -1.67 -9.57 20.03
N LEU A 93 -0.40 -9.35 19.67
CA LEU A 93 0.74 -9.76 20.50
C LEU A 93 0.80 -8.99 21.82
N GLN A 94 0.53 -7.68 21.80
CA GLN A 94 0.44 -6.87 23.01
C GLN A 94 -0.69 -7.37 23.92
N TYR A 95 -1.86 -7.69 23.35
CA TYR A 95 -2.99 -8.23 24.08
C TYR A 95 -2.66 -9.58 24.74
N LEU A 96 -2.01 -10.50 24.02
CA LEU A 96 -1.53 -11.77 24.58
C LEU A 96 -0.48 -11.56 25.68
N GLY A 97 0.37 -10.54 25.55
CA GLY A 97 1.29 -10.12 26.60
C GLY A 97 0.56 -9.66 27.86
N LEU A 98 -0.44 -8.79 27.71
CA LEU A 98 -1.26 -8.27 28.80
C LEU A 98 -2.03 -9.40 29.50
N GLN A 99 -2.66 -10.30 28.73
CA GLN A 99 -3.39 -11.45 29.28
C GLN A 99 -2.48 -12.33 30.13
N ARG A 100 -1.27 -12.64 29.65
CA ARG A 100 -0.28 -13.43 30.40
C ARG A 100 0.16 -12.70 31.68
N LYS A 101 0.40 -11.39 31.61
CA LYS A 101 0.76 -10.57 32.76
C LYS A 101 -0.34 -10.58 33.83
N MET A 102 -1.60 -10.35 33.45
CA MET A 102 -2.73 -10.40 34.38
C MET A 102 -2.90 -11.78 35.03
N GLN A 103 -2.73 -12.87 34.27
CA GLN A 103 -2.78 -14.22 34.83
C GLN A 103 -1.65 -14.49 35.82
N GLN A 104 -0.45 -13.98 35.56
CA GLN A 104 0.67 -14.07 36.51
C GLN A 104 0.39 -13.27 37.77
N GLU A 105 -0.04 -12.01 37.63
CA GLU A 105 -0.40 -11.14 38.76
C GLU A 105 -1.50 -11.77 39.62
N ASN A 106 -2.56 -12.32 39.01
CA ASN A 106 -3.65 -12.95 39.74
C ASN A 106 -3.19 -14.16 40.58
N ARG A 107 -2.27 -14.99 40.02
CA ARG A 107 -1.65 -16.09 40.78
C ARG A 107 -0.82 -15.60 41.95
N GLN A 108 -0.04 -14.53 41.76
CA GLN A 108 0.77 -13.93 42.83
C GLN A 108 -0.12 -13.37 43.95
N PHE A 109 -1.18 -12.64 43.61
CA PHE A 109 -2.13 -12.10 44.60
C PHE A 109 -2.84 -13.22 45.37
N THR A 110 -3.29 -14.27 44.70
CA THR A 110 -3.95 -15.40 45.36
C THR A 110 -3.00 -16.13 46.30
N MET A 111 -1.75 -16.37 45.88
CA MET A 111 -0.73 -16.98 46.72
C MET A 111 -0.43 -16.12 47.95
N LEU A 112 -0.22 -14.82 47.77
CA LEU A 112 0.04 -13.89 48.86
C LEU A 112 -1.14 -13.81 49.83
N SER A 113 -2.37 -13.74 49.31
CA SER A 113 -3.60 -13.71 50.11
C SER A 113 -3.75 -14.99 50.94
N ASN A 114 -3.50 -16.16 50.34
CA ASN A 114 -3.51 -17.43 51.07
C ASN A 114 -2.45 -17.46 52.18
N ILE A 115 -1.23 -16.97 51.92
CA ILE A 115 -0.18 -16.88 52.95
C ILE A 115 -0.61 -15.94 54.09
N MET A 116 -1.17 -14.77 53.77
CA MET A 116 -1.66 -13.83 54.78
C MET A 116 -2.78 -14.43 55.63
N LYS A 117 -3.72 -15.14 55.00
CA LYS A 117 -4.79 -15.85 55.69
C LYS A 117 -4.23 -16.91 56.65
N VAL A 118 -3.33 -17.77 56.18
CA VAL A 118 -2.69 -18.80 57.03
C VAL A 118 -1.93 -18.15 58.19
N ARG A 119 -1.19 -17.06 57.95
CA ARG A 119 -0.48 -16.33 59.01
C ARG A 119 -1.45 -15.74 60.04
N HIS A 120 -2.53 -15.12 59.59
CA HIS A 120 -3.57 -14.57 60.46
C HIS A 120 -4.19 -15.67 61.33
N ASP A 121 -4.64 -16.77 60.72
CA ASP A 121 -5.29 -17.89 61.42
C ASP A 121 -4.32 -18.54 62.44
N SER A 122 -3.03 -18.59 62.11
CA SER A 122 -1.98 -19.07 63.03
C SER A 122 -1.82 -18.16 64.26
N VAL A 123 -1.83 -16.84 64.07
CA VAL A 123 -1.76 -15.87 65.17
C VAL A 123 -2.99 -15.96 66.06
N THR A 124 -4.19 -16.03 65.47
CA THR A 124 -5.45 -16.19 66.24
C THR A 124 -5.42 -17.47 67.09
N SER A 125 -4.94 -18.58 66.52
CA SER A 125 -4.83 -19.86 67.24
C SER A 125 -3.81 -19.80 68.38
N ALA A 126 -2.66 -19.14 68.17
CA ALA A 126 -1.66 -18.95 69.21
C ALA A 126 -2.19 -18.09 70.37
N ILE A 127 -2.91 -17.00 70.08
CA ILE A 127 -3.54 -16.16 71.11
C ILE A 127 -4.57 -16.94 71.91
N ASN A 128 -5.43 -17.72 71.26
CA ASN A 128 -6.45 -18.52 71.94
C ASN A 128 -5.87 -19.57 72.89
N ASN A 129 -4.68 -20.12 72.60
CA ASN A 129 -4.01 -21.08 73.48
C ASN A 129 -3.30 -20.43 74.68
N VAL A 130 -3.06 -19.11 74.65
CA VAL A 130 -2.38 -18.36 75.73
C VAL A 130 -3.38 -17.71 76.70
N ARG A 131 -4.66 -17.67 76.36
CA ARG A 131 -5.74 -17.03 77.13
C ARG A 131 -6.51 -18.02 77.98
#